data_AF-A0A9P9WY53-F1
#
_entry.id   AF-A0A9P9WY53-F1
#
_cell.length_a   1.000
_cell.length_b   1.000
_cell.length_c   1.000
_cell.angle_alpha   90.00
_cell.angle_beta   90.00
_cell.angle_gamma   90.00
#
_symmetry.space_group_name_H-M   'P 1'
#
loop_
_entity.id
_entity.type
_entity.pdbx_description
1 polymer ?
#
loop_
_entity_poly.entity_id
_entity_poly.type
_entity_poly.pdbx_seq_one_letter_code
_entity_poly.pdbx_strand_id
1 'polypeptide(L)'
;MLSVRAVSGLALAAVLSTARLGLASPLDHPAYRSVFDVDAVASCSATGQASCQNTTVQTNLCCFNAPGGALLQTQFWDTDPVTGPDDSWTIHGLWPDNCDGTYESSCDSSRAYTDITGILTSAGETELVSYMETMWVSNSGTPESFWEHEWSKHGTCVSTLDPKCYTGYTKGQEAVDFFKKVVALFKTLPTYDWLSAAGITPSSSKTYTLAQIQAALTKNHGASVYLGCNNAEISEVWYFFNVKGSVQTGTFVPVASLNSAECPSTGIKYLPKNGGGDDGGGSGGGGGDGGGTVFSGSGTLNVYSSGTQKGCLISAGTWYTSGTCATYTATASGSGFTLKSSKGNCGLSGGVFTCGSGVTSTVFTASGSSLMASGSTAFSADSTASGSTQVKVYSGSSHSVKLTVQWAS
;
A
#
# COMPACT_ATOMS: atom_id res chain seq x y z
N MET A 1 -57.72 43.28 -50.73
CA MET A 1 -57.90 41.96 -51.36
C MET A 1 -56.54 41.28 -51.44
N LEU A 2 -56.51 39.98 -51.12
CA LEU A 2 -55.65 38.88 -51.60
C LEU A 2 -54.38 39.25 -52.42
N SER A 3 -53.25 38.52 -52.40
CA SER A 3 -52.86 37.24 -51.82
C SER A 3 -51.36 37.05 -52.16
N VAL A 4 -50.64 36.46 -51.21
CA VAL A 4 -49.45 35.59 -51.29
C VAL A 4 -48.78 35.38 -52.68
N ARG A 5 -47.45 35.55 -52.73
CA ARG A 5 -46.50 34.48 -53.12
C ARG A 5 -45.05 34.81 -52.78
N ALA A 6 -44.40 33.81 -52.19
CA ALA A 6 -43.04 33.77 -51.71
C ALA A 6 -42.00 33.70 -52.84
N VAL A 7 -40.79 34.22 -52.59
CA VAL A 7 -39.55 33.69 -53.17
C VAL A 7 -38.44 33.72 -52.12
N SER A 8 -37.81 32.58 -51.98
CA SER A 8 -36.73 32.21 -51.09
C SER A 8 -35.41 32.94 -51.41
N GLY A 9 -34.71 33.40 -50.37
CA GLY A 9 -33.31 33.81 -50.44
C GLY A 9 -32.49 32.99 -49.45
N LEU A 10 -31.67 32.08 -49.97
CA LEU A 10 -30.68 31.31 -49.20
C LEU A 10 -29.68 32.26 -48.52
N ALA A 11 -29.58 32.21 -47.19
CA ALA A 11 -28.44 32.76 -46.47
C ALA A 11 -27.33 31.70 -46.40
N LEU A 12 -26.19 32.01 -47.00
CA LEU A 12 -24.97 31.20 -46.97
C LEU A 12 -24.30 31.36 -45.59
N ALA A 13 -24.52 30.43 -44.67
CA ALA A 13 -23.77 30.37 -43.41
C ALA A 13 -22.46 29.60 -43.64
N ALA A 14 -21.33 30.33 -43.59
CA ALA A 14 -20.01 29.73 -43.58
C ALA A 14 -19.80 28.93 -42.29
N VAL A 15 -19.69 27.61 -42.40
CA VAL A 15 -19.24 26.75 -41.31
C VAL A 15 -17.72 26.85 -41.23
N LEU A 16 -17.22 27.64 -40.27
CA LEU A 16 -15.82 27.54 -39.85
C LEU A 16 -15.62 26.18 -39.16
N SER A 17 -15.06 25.22 -39.88
CA SER A 17 -14.54 23.99 -39.27
C SER A 17 -13.23 24.34 -38.56
N THR A 18 -13.28 24.52 -37.24
CA THR A 18 -12.07 24.53 -36.43
C THR A 18 -11.56 23.10 -36.34
N ALA A 19 -10.59 22.74 -37.17
CA ALA A 19 -9.80 21.53 -36.98
C ALA A 19 -9.06 21.65 -35.64
N ARG A 20 -9.55 20.95 -34.61
CA ARG A 20 -8.76 20.70 -33.40
C ARG A 20 -7.74 19.64 -33.75
N LEU A 21 -6.46 20.03 -33.87
CA LEU A 21 -5.37 19.08 -33.71
C LEU A 21 -5.43 18.56 -32.28
N GLY A 22 -5.96 17.35 -32.11
CA GLY A 22 -5.75 16.57 -30.90
C GLY A 22 -4.27 16.23 -30.84
N LEU A 23 -3.56 16.79 -29.86
CA LEU A 23 -2.26 16.28 -29.44
C LEU A 23 -2.49 14.87 -28.90
N ALA A 24 -2.09 13.86 -29.67
CA ALA A 24 -2.04 12.48 -29.21
C ALA A 24 -1.12 12.41 -27.99
N SER A 25 -1.65 11.91 -26.88
CA SER A 25 -0.90 11.60 -25.67
C SER A 25 0.20 10.57 -26.00
N PRO A 26 1.40 10.63 -25.42
CA PRO A 26 2.51 9.71 -25.76
C PRO A 26 2.32 8.26 -25.29
N LEU A 27 1.12 7.85 -24.89
CA LEU A 27 0.87 6.54 -24.28
C LEU A 27 0.37 5.46 -25.25
N ASP A 28 0.16 5.78 -26.53
CA ASP A 28 -0.17 4.78 -27.56
C ASP A 28 1.08 4.17 -28.20
N HIS A 29 2.00 3.65 -27.37
CA HIS A 29 3.08 2.78 -27.85
C HIS A 29 2.64 1.31 -27.77
N PRO A 30 2.55 0.57 -28.89
CA PRO A 30 1.99 -0.79 -28.94
C PRO A 30 2.91 -1.88 -28.36
N ALA A 31 3.97 -1.52 -27.63
CA ALA A 31 5.02 -2.45 -27.18
C ALA A 31 4.87 -2.92 -25.71
N TYR A 32 3.80 -2.54 -25.01
CA TYR A 32 3.52 -2.99 -23.63
C TYR A 32 2.05 -3.41 -23.48
N ARG A 33 1.57 -4.30 -24.34
CA ARG A 33 0.41 -5.14 -24.01
C ARG A 33 0.94 -6.33 -23.20
N SER A 34 0.82 -6.22 -21.87
CA SER A 34 0.87 -7.41 -21.01
C SER A 34 -0.14 -8.42 -21.53
N VAL A 35 0.29 -9.67 -21.67
CA VAL A 35 -0.53 -10.79 -22.16
C VAL A 35 -1.46 -11.22 -21.02
N PHE A 36 -2.43 -10.39 -20.68
CA PHE A 36 -3.62 -10.82 -19.96
C PHE A 36 -4.81 -10.09 -20.55
N ASP A 37 -5.56 -10.85 -21.34
CA ASP A 37 -6.81 -10.42 -21.91
C ASP A 37 -7.83 -10.24 -20.78
N VAL A 38 -8.33 -9.02 -20.64
CA VAL A 38 -9.58 -8.74 -19.90
C VAL A 38 -10.76 -9.57 -20.47
N ASP A 39 -10.57 -10.19 -21.65
CA ASP A 39 -11.50 -11.10 -22.33
C ASP A 39 -11.58 -12.51 -21.71
N ALA A 40 -10.73 -12.88 -20.74
CA ALA A 40 -10.73 -14.23 -20.16
C ALA A 40 -11.71 -14.43 -18.99
N VAL A 41 -12.26 -13.36 -18.40
CA VAL A 41 -13.23 -13.41 -17.29
C VAL A 41 -14.63 -13.08 -17.82
N ALA A 42 -15.68 -13.69 -17.25
CA ALA A 42 -17.06 -13.33 -17.57
C ALA A 42 -17.28 -11.81 -17.55
N SER A 43 -17.73 -11.24 -18.68
CA SER A 43 -18.05 -9.81 -18.78
C SER A 43 -19.37 -9.53 -18.06
N CYS A 44 -19.31 -8.71 -17.03
CA CYS A 44 -20.45 -8.39 -16.18
C CYS A 44 -20.93 -6.95 -16.41
N SER A 45 -22.24 -6.74 -16.35
CA SER A 45 -22.81 -5.40 -16.46
C SER A 45 -22.41 -4.54 -15.26
N ALA A 46 -21.74 -3.42 -15.52
CA ALA A 46 -21.39 -2.43 -14.49
C ALA A 46 -22.62 -1.72 -13.88
N THR A 47 -23.80 -1.81 -14.52
CA THR A 47 -25.06 -1.26 -14.04
C THR A 47 -25.88 -2.26 -13.21
N GLY A 48 -25.34 -3.45 -12.95
CA GLY A 48 -25.99 -4.47 -12.14
C GLY A 48 -26.21 -4.03 -10.69
N GLN A 49 -27.18 -4.69 -10.04
CA GLN A 49 -27.42 -4.52 -8.61
C GLN A 49 -26.21 -5.02 -7.82
N ALA A 50 -25.89 -4.34 -6.71
CA ALA A 50 -24.83 -4.80 -5.81
C ALA A 50 -25.27 -6.06 -5.05
N SER A 51 -24.32 -6.93 -4.70
CA SER A 51 -24.57 -8.06 -3.81
C SER A 51 -25.25 -7.64 -2.50
N CYS A 52 -25.97 -8.57 -1.86
CA CYS A 52 -26.76 -8.35 -0.64
C CYS A 52 -27.90 -7.33 -0.72
N GLN A 53 -28.13 -6.70 -1.88
CA GLN A 53 -29.28 -5.81 -2.10
C GLN A 53 -30.41 -6.50 -2.88
N ASN A 54 -30.14 -7.66 -3.48
CA ASN A 54 -31.10 -8.38 -4.31
C ASN A 54 -32.31 -8.85 -3.51
N THR A 55 -33.50 -8.72 -4.11
CA THR A 55 -34.76 -9.21 -3.54
C THR A 55 -35.19 -10.56 -4.13
N THR A 56 -34.46 -11.05 -5.13
CA THR A 56 -34.67 -12.36 -5.78
C THR A 56 -33.39 -13.15 -5.80
N VAL A 57 -33.51 -14.48 -5.81
CA VAL A 57 -32.36 -15.39 -5.99
C VAL A 57 -31.65 -15.06 -7.31
N GLN A 58 -30.33 -14.92 -7.25
CA GLN A 58 -29.49 -14.67 -8.42
C GLN A 58 -28.91 -15.97 -8.93
N THR A 59 -28.96 -16.17 -10.25
CA THR A 59 -28.52 -17.42 -10.89
C THR A 59 -27.18 -17.27 -11.62
N ASN A 60 -26.83 -16.06 -12.06
CA ASN A 60 -25.53 -15.80 -12.67
C ASN A 60 -24.48 -15.43 -11.61
N LEU A 61 -23.95 -16.45 -10.94
CA LEU A 61 -22.94 -16.28 -9.88
C LEU A 61 -21.56 -15.91 -10.40
N CYS A 62 -21.33 -15.87 -11.72
CA CYS A 62 -20.12 -15.29 -12.29
C CYS A 62 -20.16 -13.75 -12.31
N CYS A 63 -21.36 -13.17 -12.22
CA CYS A 63 -21.57 -11.72 -12.21
C CYS A 63 -22.30 -11.21 -10.97
N PHE A 64 -22.48 -12.06 -9.98
CA PHE A 64 -23.13 -11.70 -8.73
C PHE A 64 -22.56 -12.53 -7.58
N ASN A 65 -22.02 -11.85 -6.57
CA ASN A 65 -21.46 -12.51 -5.40
C ASN A 65 -22.58 -12.97 -4.46
N ALA A 66 -22.79 -14.29 -4.39
CA ALA A 66 -23.68 -14.96 -3.43
C ALA A 66 -23.20 -16.41 -3.16
N PRO A 67 -23.48 -16.99 -1.97
CA PRO A 67 -24.12 -16.35 -0.81
C PRO A 67 -23.22 -15.34 -0.09
N GLY A 68 -21.89 -15.47 -0.25
CA GLY A 68 -20.85 -14.56 0.25
C GLY A 68 -20.83 -13.19 -0.47
N GLY A 69 -21.89 -12.41 -0.29
CA GLY A 69 -22.10 -11.14 -0.97
C GLY A 69 -21.53 -9.91 -0.25
N ALA A 70 -21.24 -10.02 1.05
CA ALA A 70 -20.59 -8.97 1.81
C ALA A 70 -19.08 -9.25 1.84
N LEU A 71 -18.30 -8.46 1.12
CA LEU A 71 -16.86 -8.63 1.01
C LEU A 71 -16.14 -7.75 2.04
N LEU A 72 -15.27 -8.35 2.85
CA LEU A 72 -14.52 -7.68 3.89
C LEU A 72 -13.05 -7.60 3.50
N GLN A 73 -12.51 -6.40 3.26
CA GLN A 73 -11.07 -6.20 3.21
C GLN A 73 -10.57 -6.01 4.65
N THR A 74 -9.80 -6.97 5.15
CA THR A 74 -9.37 -7.02 6.55
C THR A 74 -7.89 -6.67 6.68
N GLN A 75 -7.54 -5.93 7.72
CA GLN A 75 -6.18 -5.45 7.95
C GLN A 75 -5.75 -5.65 9.40
N PHE A 76 -4.44 -5.83 9.60
CA PHE A 76 -3.79 -5.97 10.89
C PHE A 76 -2.97 -4.76 11.29
N TRP A 77 -2.91 -4.55 12.60
CA TRP A 77 -1.88 -3.77 13.27
C TRP A 77 -1.16 -4.66 14.28
N ASP A 78 -0.08 -5.30 13.82
CA ASP A 78 0.71 -6.21 14.64
C ASP A 78 1.87 -5.48 15.33
N THR A 79 1.88 -5.50 16.66
CA THR A 79 2.90 -4.87 17.51
C THR A 79 3.74 -5.89 18.30
N ASP A 80 3.24 -7.12 18.49
CA ASP A 80 3.95 -8.21 19.16
C ASP A 80 3.51 -9.59 18.63
N PRO A 81 4.32 -10.24 17.75
CA PRO A 81 5.50 -9.69 17.09
C PRO A 81 5.11 -8.63 16.05
N VAL A 82 6.03 -7.69 15.80
CA VAL A 82 5.86 -6.68 14.77
C VAL A 82 5.86 -7.30 13.37
N THR A 83 4.91 -6.89 12.54
CA THR A 83 4.90 -7.22 11.10
C THR A 83 4.68 -5.98 10.23
N GLY A 84 5.25 -6.01 9.03
CA GLY A 84 5.13 -4.93 8.05
C GLY A 84 5.75 -3.60 8.49
N PRO A 85 5.49 -2.50 7.75
CA PRO A 85 6.02 -1.18 8.06
C PRO A 85 5.45 -0.56 9.34
N ASP A 86 6.23 0.28 10.01
CA ASP A 86 5.86 1.03 11.23
C ASP A 86 4.71 2.03 11.01
N ASP A 87 4.55 2.49 9.78
CA ASP A 87 3.57 3.49 9.35
C ASP A 87 2.50 2.90 8.42
N SER A 88 2.29 1.59 8.49
CA SER A 88 1.23 0.95 7.73
C SER A 88 0.57 -0.18 8.48
N TRP A 89 -0.74 -0.29 8.30
CA TRP A 89 -1.45 -1.54 8.54
C TRP A 89 -1.02 -2.57 7.48
N THR A 90 -1.19 -3.85 7.77
CA THR A 90 -0.89 -4.96 6.85
C THR A 90 -2.19 -5.67 6.44
N ILE A 91 -2.15 -6.41 5.35
CA ILE A 91 -3.27 -7.20 4.86
C ILE A 91 -3.45 -8.41 5.77
N HIS A 92 -4.67 -8.62 6.23
CA HIS A 92 -5.12 -9.91 6.77
C HIS A 92 -5.74 -10.73 5.63
N GLY A 93 -6.73 -10.19 4.92
CA GLY A 93 -7.34 -10.89 3.79
C GLY A 93 -8.48 -10.15 3.08
N LEU A 94 -9.23 -10.93 2.30
CA LEU A 94 -10.49 -10.55 1.66
C LEU A 94 -11.50 -11.68 1.85
N TRP A 95 -12.56 -11.45 2.62
CA TRP A 95 -13.48 -12.52 3.05
C TRP A 95 -14.89 -12.33 2.51
N PRO A 96 -15.51 -13.40 1.96
CA PRO A 96 -16.90 -13.36 1.51
C PRO A 96 -17.86 -13.82 2.61
N ASP A 97 -18.44 -12.87 3.34
CA ASP A 97 -19.49 -13.13 4.31
C ASP A 97 -20.87 -13.17 3.63
N ASN A 98 -21.74 -13.99 4.20
CA ASN A 98 -23.17 -13.95 3.89
C ASN A 98 -23.75 -12.60 4.29
N CYS A 99 -24.85 -12.22 3.65
CA CYS A 99 -25.48 -10.92 3.86
C CYS A 99 -26.06 -10.70 5.27
N ASP A 100 -26.13 -11.75 6.09
CA ASP A 100 -26.54 -11.71 7.50
C ASP A 100 -25.36 -11.66 8.49
N GLY A 101 -24.11 -11.62 7.99
CA GLY A 101 -22.89 -11.58 8.81
C GLY A 101 -22.39 -12.97 9.25
N THR A 102 -23.05 -14.06 8.84
CA THR A 102 -22.43 -15.40 8.89
C THR A 102 -21.46 -15.58 7.74
N TYR A 103 -20.64 -16.64 7.73
CA TYR A 103 -19.70 -16.89 6.64
C TYR A 103 -19.54 -18.38 6.34
N GLU A 104 -19.14 -18.68 5.10
CA GLU A 104 -18.70 -20.01 4.69
C GLU A 104 -17.17 -20.09 4.73
N SER A 105 -16.63 -21.30 4.86
CA SER A 105 -15.18 -21.51 4.93
C SER A 105 -14.78 -22.77 4.19
N SER A 106 -13.64 -22.73 3.51
CA SER A 106 -13.04 -23.90 2.84
C SER A 106 -14.01 -24.56 1.85
N CYS A 107 -14.65 -23.75 1.02
CA CYS A 107 -15.78 -24.14 0.18
C CYS A 107 -15.41 -25.10 -0.96
N ASP A 108 -14.13 -25.21 -1.32
CA ASP A 108 -13.67 -26.11 -2.37
C ASP A 108 -12.25 -26.63 -2.09
N SER A 109 -12.16 -27.86 -1.57
CA SER A 109 -10.89 -28.51 -1.28
C SER A 109 -10.08 -28.89 -2.54
N SER A 110 -10.72 -28.98 -3.71
CA SER A 110 -10.02 -29.31 -4.96
C SER A 110 -9.18 -28.14 -5.48
N ARG A 111 -9.49 -26.92 -5.03
CA ARG A 111 -8.76 -25.68 -5.32
C ARG A 111 -7.90 -25.20 -4.13
N ALA A 112 -7.80 -25.95 -3.04
CA ALA A 112 -6.92 -25.61 -1.92
C ALA A 112 -5.44 -25.84 -2.30
N TYR A 113 -4.79 -24.82 -2.86
CA TYR A 113 -3.40 -24.86 -3.30
C TYR A 113 -2.42 -24.73 -2.13
N THR A 114 -1.22 -25.32 -2.31
CA THR A 114 -0.11 -25.32 -1.33
C THR A 114 1.20 -24.79 -1.94
N ASP A 115 1.08 -23.95 -2.98
CA ASP A 115 2.20 -23.29 -3.67
C ASP A 115 1.67 -22.02 -4.35
N ILE A 116 1.12 -21.12 -3.55
CA ILE A 116 0.61 -19.82 -3.97
C ILE A 116 1.75 -19.00 -4.59
N THR A 117 2.92 -18.95 -3.96
CA THR A 117 4.10 -18.26 -4.52
C THR A 117 4.43 -18.76 -5.93
N GLY A 118 4.44 -20.08 -6.13
CA GLY A 118 4.71 -20.69 -7.43
C GLY A 118 3.62 -20.37 -8.46
N ILE A 119 2.34 -20.39 -8.08
CA ILE A 119 1.21 -20.01 -8.94
C ILE A 119 1.35 -18.54 -9.41
N LEU A 120 1.59 -17.62 -8.48
CA LEU A 120 1.74 -16.19 -8.79
C LEU A 120 2.97 -15.93 -9.67
N THR A 121 4.11 -16.53 -9.32
CA THR A 121 5.36 -16.38 -10.08
C THR A 121 5.24 -16.95 -11.48
N SER A 122 4.58 -18.11 -11.64
CA SER A 122 4.35 -18.74 -12.95
C SER A 122 3.41 -17.91 -13.84
N ALA A 123 2.52 -17.11 -13.23
CA ALA A 123 1.68 -16.14 -13.93
C ALA A 123 2.42 -14.81 -14.23
N GLY A 124 3.69 -14.67 -13.85
CA GLY A 124 4.49 -13.47 -14.07
C GLY A 124 4.27 -12.37 -13.03
N GLU A 125 3.60 -12.66 -11.91
CA GLU A 125 3.23 -11.68 -10.87
C GLU A 125 4.30 -11.57 -9.78
N THR A 126 5.59 -11.49 -10.16
CA THR A 126 6.71 -11.43 -9.20
C THR A 126 6.68 -10.18 -8.31
N GLU A 127 6.27 -9.04 -8.86
CA GLU A 127 6.14 -7.79 -8.10
C GLU A 127 4.99 -7.86 -7.08
N LEU A 128 3.92 -8.59 -7.40
CA LEU A 128 2.83 -8.84 -6.46
C LEU A 128 3.32 -9.70 -5.29
N VAL A 129 4.09 -10.75 -5.57
CA VAL A 129 4.70 -11.59 -4.54
C VAL A 129 5.59 -10.74 -3.63
N SER A 130 6.52 -9.95 -4.18
CA SER A 130 7.39 -9.08 -3.37
C SER A 130 6.62 -8.05 -2.53
N TYR A 131 5.51 -7.52 -3.06
CA TYR A 131 4.63 -6.64 -2.28
C TYR A 131 3.96 -7.39 -1.13
N MET A 132 3.43 -8.59 -1.38
CA MET A 132 2.78 -9.43 -0.37
C MET A 132 3.76 -9.89 0.72
N GLU A 133 5.02 -10.19 0.38
CA GLU A 133 6.07 -10.52 1.35
C GLU A 133 6.35 -9.41 2.38
N THR A 134 5.95 -8.17 2.07
CA THR A 134 6.09 -7.03 2.98
C THR A 134 4.76 -6.66 3.65
N MET A 135 3.67 -6.73 2.89
CA MET A 135 2.39 -6.14 3.28
C MET A 135 1.32 -7.16 3.68
N TRP A 136 1.50 -8.45 3.35
CA TRP A 136 0.57 -9.53 3.68
C TRP A 136 1.32 -10.64 4.41
N VAL A 137 1.77 -10.29 5.61
CA VAL A 137 2.72 -11.06 6.40
C VAL A 137 2.04 -11.66 7.62
N SER A 138 2.47 -12.86 8.00
CA SER A 138 1.97 -13.56 9.18
C SER A 138 2.77 -13.18 10.43
N ASN A 139 2.11 -13.08 11.57
CA ASN A 139 2.73 -12.91 12.88
C ASN A 139 3.10 -14.24 13.57
N SER A 140 2.74 -15.40 12.97
CA SER A 140 2.97 -16.72 13.58
C SER A 140 3.38 -17.83 12.61
N GLY A 141 3.53 -17.52 11.31
CA GLY A 141 3.83 -18.49 10.25
C GLY A 141 4.65 -17.89 9.11
N THR A 142 4.84 -18.67 8.04
CA THR A 142 5.47 -18.14 6.82
C THR A 142 4.43 -17.40 5.98
N PRO A 143 4.83 -16.39 5.18
CA PRO A 143 3.93 -15.73 4.23
C PRO A 143 3.20 -16.74 3.33
N GLU A 144 3.90 -17.74 2.80
CA GLU A 144 3.30 -18.80 1.99
C GLU A 144 2.16 -19.52 2.72
N SER A 145 2.44 -20.08 3.91
CA SER A 145 1.41 -20.80 4.69
C SER A 145 0.20 -19.93 5.05
N PHE A 146 0.40 -18.62 5.17
CA PHE A 146 -0.67 -17.68 5.43
C PHE A 146 -1.49 -17.39 4.18
N TRP A 147 -0.87 -17.22 3.02
CA TRP A 147 -1.57 -17.05 1.75
C TRP A 147 -2.34 -18.32 1.37
N GLU A 148 -1.78 -19.51 1.62
CA GLU A 148 -2.49 -20.79 1.49
C GLU A 148 -3.74 -20.83 2.36
N HIS A 149 -3.65 -20.39 3.62
CA HIS A 149 -4.79 -20.29 4.54
C HIS A 149 -5.87 -19.37 4.00
N GLU A 150 -5.51 -18.13 3.66
CA GLU A 150 -6.45 -17.11 3.18
C GLU A 150 -7.13 -17.55 1.89
N TRP A 151 -6.37 -18.13 0.95
CA TRP A 151 -6.94 -18.68 -0.27
C TRP A 151 -7.88 -19.85 0.00
N SER A 152 -7.38 -20.89 0.69
CA SER A 152 -8.12 -22.13 0.93
C SER A 152 -9.41 -21.87 1.71
N LYS A 153 -9.34 -21.05 2.76
CA LYS A 153 -10.46 -20.79 3.66
C LYS A 153 -11.45 -19.77 3.10
N HIS A 154 -10.98 -18.70 2.46
CA HIS A 154 -11.82 -17.56 2.06
C HIS A 154 -11.90 -17.40 0.54
N GLY A 155 -10.78 -17.45 -0.17
CA GLY A 155 -10.74 -17.31 -1.64
C GLY A 155 -11.56 -18.37 -2.38
N THR A 156 -11.56 -19.62 -1.90
CA THR A 156 -12.37 -20.70 -2.48
C THR A 156 -13.89 -20.47 -2.37
N CYS A 157 -14.32 -19.63 -1.44
CA CYS A 157 -15.73 -19.30 -1.18
C CYS A 157 -16.25 -18.12 -2.02
N VAL A 158 -15.40 -17.46 -2.80
CA VAL A 158 -15.83 -16.39 -3.71
C VAL A 158 -16.44 -17.01 -4.96
N SER A 159 -17.77 -16.99 -5.07
CA SER A 159 -18.51 -17.59 -6.18
C SER A 159 -18.12 -17.07 -7.56
N THR A 160 -17.76 -15.79 -7.67
CA THR A 160 -17.34 -15.17 -8.94
C THR A 160 -15.95 -15.60 -9.41
N LEU A 161 -15.17 -16.27 -8.54
CA LEU A 161 -13.87 -16.88 -8.86
C LEU A 161 -13.97 -18.37 -9.23
N ASP A 162 -15.17 -18.94 -9.35
CA ASP A 162 -15.34 -20.31 -9.83
C ASP A 162 -14.70 -20.47 -11.23
N PRO A 163 -13.89 -21.52 -11.48
CA PRO A 163 -13.28 -21.79 -12.79
C PRO A 163 -14.24 -21.72 -13.99
N LYS A 164 -15.53 -22.05 -13.80
CA LYS A 164 -16.55 -21.97 -14.86
C LYS A 164 -16.83 -20.54 -15.34
N CYS A 165 -16.41 -19.54 -14.57
CA CYS A 165 -16.54 -18.12 -14.89
C CYS A 165 -15.43 -17.61 -15.82
N TYR A 166 -14.47 -18.46 -16.18
CA TYR A 166 -13.34 -18.12 -17.04
C TYR A 166 -13.50 -18.78 -18.42
N THR A 167 -13.23 -18.00 -19.47
CA THR A 167 -13.10 -18.52 -20.84
C THR A 167 -11.65 -18.91 -21.06
N GLY A 168 -11.38 -20.18 -21.39
CA GLY A 168 -10.01 -20.66 -21.54
C GLY A 168 -9.24 -20.80 -20.22
N TYR A 169 -9.96 -21.13 -19.14
CA TYR A 169 -9.43 -21.30 -17.79
C TYR A 169 -8.11 -22.09 -17.76
N THR A 170 -7.12 -21.52 -17.06
CA THR A 170 -5.92 -22.23 -16.66
C THR A 170 -5.92 -22.41 -15.14
N LYS A 171 -5.52 -23.59 -14.66
CA LYS A 171 -5.53 -23.91 -13.23
C LYS A 171 -4.73 -22.87 -12.43
N GLY A 172 -5.34 -22.28 -11.41
CA GLY A 172 -4.72 -21.28 -10.53
C GLY A 172 -4.93 -19.83 -10.98
N GLN A 173 -5.47 -19.59 -12.18
CA GLN A 173 -5.78 -18.24 -12.67
C GLN A 173 -6.69 -17.46 -11.71
N GLU A 174 -7.66 -18.14 -11.11
CA GLU A 174 -8.60 -17.59 -10.16
C GLU A 174 -7.95 -17.19 -8.81
N ALA A 175 -6.90 -17.92 -8.40
CA ALA A 175 -6.11 -17.55 -7.23
C ALA A 175 -5.27 -16.30 -7.53
N VAL A 176 -4.65 -16.23 -8.71
CA VAL A 176 -3.92 -15.02 -9.16
C VAL A 176 -4.82 -13.79 -9.10
N ASP A 177 -6.03 -13.89 -9.64
CA ASP A 177 -6.99 -12.78 -9.65
C ASP A 177 -7.46 -12.38 -8.23
N PHE A 178 -7.62 -13.35 -7.33
CA PHE A 178 -7.92 -13.08 -5.92
C PHE A 178 -6.82 -12.24 -5.27
N PHE A 179 -5.56 -12.69 -5.30
CA PHE A 179 -4.45 -11.97 -4.66
C PHE A 179 -4.24 -10.58 -5.24
N LYS A 180 -4.34 -10.43 -6.56
CA LYS A 180 -4.31 -9.13 -7.23
C LYS A 180 -5.42 -8.21 -6.73
N LYS A 181 -6.64 -8.74 -6.58
CA LYS A 181 -7.77 -7.96 -6.10
C LYS A 181 -7.60 -7.54 -4.64
N VAL A 182 -7.17 -8.43 -3.75
CA VAL A 182 -6.94 -8.08 -2.34
C VAL A 182 -5.93 -6.94 -2.23
N VAL A 183 -4.78 -7.06 -2.91
CA VAL A 183 -3.74 -6.03 -2.89
C VAL A 183 -4.22 -4.72 -3.52
N ALA A 184 -4.94 -4.78 -4.65
CA ALA A 184 -5.48 -3.58 -5.29
C ALA A 184 -6.48 -2.86 -4.38
N LEU A 185 -7.36 -3.58 -3.70
CA LEU A 185 -8.35 -3.01 -2.78
C LEU A 185 -7.68 -2.45 -1.52
N PHE A 186 -6.76 -3.18 -0.91
CA PHE A 186 -5.99 -2.72 0.25
C PHE A 186 -5.27 -1.38 0.00
N LYS A 187 -4.66 -1.20 -1.18
CA LYS A 187 -4.01 0.06 -1.57
C LYS A 187 -4.95 1.27 -1.60
N THR A 188 -6.26 1.06 -1.71
CA THR A 188 -7.26 2.14 -1.64
C THR A 188 -7.71 2.48 -0.22
N LEU A 189 -7.26 1.69 0.76
CA LEU A 189 -7.65 1.76 2.17
C LEU A 189 -6.44 2.00 3.08
N PRO A 190 -5.71 3.14 2.94
CA PRO A 190 -4.52 3.43 3.73
C PRO A 190 -4.90 3.84 5.17
N THR A 191 -5.24 2.85 6.01
CA THR A 191 -5.76 3.06 7.37
C THR A 191 -4.86 3.96 8.21
N TYR A 192 -3.53 3.75 8.16
CA TYR A 192 -2.58 4.58 8.92
C TYR A 192 -2.69 6.06 8.53
N ASP A 193 -2.68 6.36 7.24
CA ASP A 193 -2.75 7.74 6.74
C ASP A 193 -4.07 8.41 7.14
N TRP A 194 -5.17 7.68 7.09
CA TRP A 194 -6.49 8.20 7.48
C TRP A 194 -6.57 8.52 8.97
N LEU A 195 -6.00 7.65 9.81
CA LEU A 195 -5.91 7.90 11.26
C LEU A 195 -4.95 9.05 11.56
N SER A 196 -3.77 9.05 10.95
CA SER A 196 -2.74 10.08 11.13
C SER A 196 -3.25 11.47 10.73
N ALA A 197 -3.96 11.58 9.60
CA ALA A 197 -4.59 12.83 9.15
C ALA A 197 -5.67 13.34 10.12
N ALA A 198 -6.24 12.46 10.95
CA ALA A 198 -7.17 12.81 12.03
C ALA A 198 -6.47 13.07 13.38
N GLY A 199 -5.14 13.05 13.43
CA GLY A 199 -4.34 13.20 14.65
C GLY A 199 -4.30 11.94 15.54
N ILE A 200 -4.68 10.79 14.99
CA ILE A 200 -4.64 9.48 15.66
C ILE A 200 -3.39 8.75 15.17
N THR A 201 -2.30 8.86 15.92
CA THR A 201 -1.02 8.22 15.60
C THR A 201 -0.67 7.18 16.67
N PRO A 202 0.18 6.20 16.36
CA PRO A 202 0.67 5.28 17.38
C PRO A 202 1.36 6.02 18.54
N SER A 203 1.15 5.58 19.78
CA SER A 203 1.73 6.16 20.99
C SER A 203 1.69 5.16 22.14
N SER A 204 2.74 5.16 22.98
CA SER A 204 2.80 4.30 24.16
C SER A 204 2.00 4.85 25.36
N SER A 205 1.55 6.11 25.30
CA SER A 205 0.86 6.77 26.42
C SER A 205 -0.53 7.29 26.07
N LYS A 206 -0.74 7.74 24.83
CA LYS A 206 -2.03 8.26 24.38
C LYS A 206 -2.99 7.10 24.19
N THR A 207 -4.26 7.40 24.47
CA THR A 207 -5.37 6.52 24.14
C THR A 207 -6.42 7.31 23.40
N TYR A 208 -7.27 6.58 22.68
CA TYR A 208 -8.30 7.11 21.82
C TYR A 208 -9.66 6.57 22.22
N THR A 209 -10.71 7.26 21.78
CA THR A 209 -12.08 6.77 21.90
C THR A 209 -12.48 6.03 20.62
N LEU A 210 -13.38 5.06 20.75
CA LEU A 210 -13.94 4.34 19.60
C LEU A 210 -14.56 5.31 18.59
N ALA A 211 -15.26 6.33 19.08
CA ALA A 211 -15.90 7.33 18.24
C ALA A 211 -14.90 8.13 17.39
N GLN A 212 -13.71 8.47 17.93
CA GLN A 212 -12.67 9.18 17.18
C GLN A 212 -12.12 8.33 16.03
N ILE A 213 -11.75 7.08 16.32
CA ILE A 213 -11.21 6.14 15.32
C ILE A 213 -12.28 5.87 14.25
N GLN A 214 -13.52 5.56 14.68
CA GLN A 214 -14.63 5.31 13.77
C GLN A 214 -14.91 6.49 12.85
N ALA A 215 -14.90 7.72 13.38
CA ALA A 215 -15.15 8.93 12.58
C ALA A 215 -14.06 9.15 11.53
N ALA A 216 -12.79 8.95 11.88
CA ALA A 216 -11.66 9.11 10.96
C ALA A 216 -11.75 8.14 9.77
N LEU A 217 -12.06 6.87 10.04
CA LEU A 217 -12.14 5.83 9.01
C LEU A 217 -13.43 5.95 8.18
N THR A 218 -14.56 6.20 8.82
CA THR A 218 -15.87 6.35 8.13
C THR A 218 -15.86 7.54 7.18
N LYS A 219 -15.18 8.63 7.54
CA LYS A 219 -15.04 9.82 6.67
C LYS A 219 -14.42 9.50 5.31
N ASN A 220 -13.49 8.55 5.25
CA ASN A 220 -12.77 8.20 4.03
C ASN A 220 -13.37 6.97 3.33
N HIS A 221 -13.78 5.95 4.08
CA HIS A 221 -14.45 4.76 3.52
C HIS A 221 -15.87 5.06 3.00
N GLY A 222 -16.57 5.99 3.64
CA GLY A 222 -17.97 6.33 3.34
C GLY A 222 -19.01 5.52 4.13
N ALA A 223 -18.57 4.55 4.93
CA ALA A 223 -19.43 3.76 5.81
C ALA A 223 -18.69 3.35 7.10
N SER A 224 -19.41 2.87 8.12
CA SER A 224 -18.79 2.36 9.33
C SER A 224 -18.03 1.07 9.06
N VAL A 225 -16.93 0.90 9.79
CA VAL A 225 -15.99 -0.23 9.72
C VAL A 225 -16.05 -1.03 11.01
N TYR A 226 -15.62 -2.29 10.95
CA TYR A 226 -15.37 -3.06 12.17
C TYR A 226 -14.02 -2.65 12.77
N LEU A 227 -13.93 -2.62 14.09
CA LEU A 227 -12.71 -2.35 14.85
C LEU A 227 -12.53 -3.43 15.92
N GLY A 228 -11.48 -4.23 15.76
CA GLY A 228 -11.11 -5.30 16.68
C GLY A 228 -10.01 -4.84 17.63
N CYS A 229 -10.17 -5.14 18.92
CA CYS A 229 -9.17 -4.86 19.93
C CYS A 229 -8.86 -6.10 20.77
N ASN A 230 -7.59 -6.25 21.13
CA ASN A 230 -7.14 -7.18 22.15
C ASN A 230 -6.63 -6.39 23.37
N ASN A 231 -7.21 -6.59 24.56
CA ASN A 231 -6.80 -5.86 25.78
C ASN A 231 -6.76 -4.32 25.61
N ALA A 232 -7.77 -3.79 24.92
CA ALA A 232 -7.92 -2.39 24.51
C ALA A 232 -6.88 -1.90 23.49
N GLU A 233 -5.98 -2.73 23.00
CA GLU A 233 -5.11 -2.41 21.87
C GLU A 233 -5.82 -2.72 20.57
N ILE A 234 -5.93 -1.73 19.68
CA ILE A 234 -6.50 -1.95 18.36
C ILE A 234 -5.56 -2.82 17.52
N SER A 235 -6.10 -3.92 16.99
CA SER A 235 -5.34 -4.91 16.23
C SER A 235 -5.93 -5.17 14.86
N GLU A 236 -7.22 -4.90 14.64
CA GLU A 236 -7.90 -5.19 13.39
C GLU A 236 -8.83 -4.06 12.94
N VAL A 237 -8.90 -3.87 11.61
CA VAL A 237 -9.95 -3.10 10.95
C VAL A 237 -10.50 -3.88 9.77
N TRP A 238 -11.82 -3.96 9.64
CA TRP A 238 -12.46 -4.61 8.49
C TRP A 238 -13.36 -3.64 7.74
N TYR A 239 -13.09 -3.48 6.44
CA TYR A 239 -13.84 -2.63 5.53
C TYR A 239 -14.82 -3.44 4.71
N PHE A 240 -16.11 -3.16 4.86
CA PHE A 240 -17.18 -3.92 4.23
C PHE A 240 -17.60 -3.31 2.89
N PHE A 241 -17.86 -4.19 1.93
CA PHE A 241 -18.30 -3.84 0.59
C PHE A 241 -19.41 -4.77 0.11
N ASN A 242 -20.38 -4.21 -0.60
CA ASN A 242 -21.14 -4.97 -1.58
C ASN A 242 -20.49 -4.78 -2.95
N VAL A 243 -20.67 -5.72 -3.87
CA VAL A 243 -20.00 -5.70 -5.18
C VAL A 243 -21.02 -5.67 -6.30
N LYS A 244 -20.85 -4.74 -7.24
CA LYS A 244 -21.56 -4.74 -8.53
C LYS A 244 -20.71 -5.49 -9.56
N GLY A 245 -21.19 -6.66 -9.98
CA GLY A 245 -20.44 -7.55 -10.88
C GLY A 245 -19.60 -8.58 -10.12
N SER A 246 -18.44 -8.94 -10.69
CA SER A 246 -17.54 -9.94 -10.14
C SER A 246 -16.47 -9.36 -9.20
N VAL A 247 -15.78 -10.17 -8.42
CA VAL A 247 -14.65 -9.70 -7.58
C VAL A 247 -13.49 -9.20 -8.46
N GLN A 248 -13.22 -9.87 -9.58
CA GLN A 248 -12.10 -9.57 -10.48
C GLN A 248 -12.20 -8.15 -11.06
N THR A 249 -13.37 -7.75 -11.56
CA THR A 249 -13.54 -6.52 -12.36
C THR A 249 -14.67 -5.61 -11.88
N GLY A 250 -15.48 -6.07 -10.93
CA GLY A 250 -16.64 -5.33 -10.42
C GLY A 250 -16.27 -4.13 -9.57
N THR A 251 -17.30 -3.34 -9.27
CA THR A 251 -17.18 -2.14 -8.42
C THR A 251 -17.53 -2.50 -6.98
N PHE A 252 -16.58 -2.25 -6.08
CA PHE A 252 -16.74 -2.39 -4.64
C PHE A 252 -17.43 -1.14 -4.10
N VAL A 253 -18.59 -1.33 -3.48
CA VAL A 253 -19.45 -0.28 -2.93
C VAL A 253 -19.35 -0.35 -1.41
N PRO A 254 -18.78 0.67 -0.73
CA PRO A 254 -18.70 0.70 0.72
C PRO A 254 -20.06 0.52 1.39
N VAL A 255 -20.11 -0.33 2.41
CA VAL A 255 -21.30 -0.51 3.26
C VAL A 255 -20.91 -0.56 4.72
N ALA A 256 -21.90 -0.33 5.59
CA ALA A 256 -21.70 -0.40 7.03
C ALA A 256 -21.29 -1.82 7.43
N SER A 257 -20.42 -1.92 8.44
CA SER A 257 -20.07 -3.21 9.03
C SER A 257 -21.31 -3.98 9.50
N LEU A 258 -21.30 -5.28 9.23
CA LEU A 258 -22.31 -6.23 9.73
C LEU A 258 -22.02 -6.65 11.19
N ASN A 259 -20.80 -6.38 11.68
CA ASN A 259 -20.34 -6.77 13.00
C ASN A 259 -20.28 -5.54 13.92
N SER A 260 -20.47 -5.79 15.21
CA SER A 260 -20.24 -4.77 16.24
C SER A 260 -18.75 -4.69 16.55
N ALA A 261 -18.23 -3.49 16.80
CA ALA A 261 -16.84 -3.32 17.22
C ALA A 261 -16.57 -4.03 18.55
N GLU A 262 -15.37 -4.62 18.68
CA GLU A 262 -14.91 -5.30 19.90
C GLU A 262 -13.97 -4.42 20.74
N CYS A 263 -13.72 -3.19 20.30
CA CYS A 263 -12.98 -2.18 21.04
C CYS A 263 -13.82 -1.50 22.14
N PRO A 264 -13.22 -1.14 23.29
CA PRO A 264 -13.90 -0.36 24.33
C PRO A 264 -14.23 1.06 23.82
N SER A 265 -15.24 1.70 24.42
CA SER A 265 -15.66 3.06 24.02
C SER A 265 -14.57 4.13 24.22
N THR A 266 -13.68 3.93 25.19
CA THR A 266 -12.57 4.83 25.53
C THR A 266 -11.33 4.03 25.94
N GLY A 267 -10.16 4.65 25.91
CA GLY A 267 -8.93 4.02 26.39
C GLY A 267 -8.30 3.06 25.39
N ILE A 268 -8.69 3.15 24.11
CA ILE A 268 -8.11 2.33 23.03
C ILE A 268 -6.66 2.73 22.86
N LYS A 269 -5.75 1.77 22.96
CA LYS A 269 -4.34 1.91 22.70
C LYS A 269 -4.10 1.68 21.22
N TYR A 270 -3.37 2.58 20.60
CA TYR A 270 -2.80 2.36 19.27
C TYR A 270 -1.31 2.36 19.46
N LEU A 271 -0.72 1.21 19.75
CA LEU A 271 0.67 1.13 20.17
C LEU A 271 1.62 1.26 18.97
N PRO A 272 2.80 1.89 19.13
CA PRO A 272 3.84 1.84 18.12
C PRO A 272 4.31 0.41 17.93
N LYS A 273 4.54 0.00 16.67
CA LYS A 273 5.11 -1.31 16.37
C LYS A 273 6.49 -1.48 17.00
N ASN A 274 7.37 -0.49 16.85
CA ASN A 274 8.63 -0.44 17.58
C ASN A 274 8.46 0.42 18.86
N GLY A 275 8.66 -0.19 20.03
CA GLY A 275 8.34 0.31 21.38
C GLY A 275 8.98 1.65 21.83
N GLY A 276 8.69 2.74 21.12
CA GLY A 276 9.04 4.10 21.52
C GLY A 276 8.17 4.56 22.68
N GLY A 277 8.76 4.59 23.87
CA GLY A 277 8.19 5.23 25.05
C GLY A 277 8.01 6.74 24.84
N ASP A 278 6.80 7.23 25.06
CA ASP A 278 6.50 8.61 25.43
C ASP A 278 7.17 8.92 26.77
N ASP A 279 8.27 9.68 26.76
CA ASP A 279 8.80 10.33 27.96
C ASP A 279 7.98 11.60 28.24
N GLY A 280 7.00 11.45 29.13
CA GLY A 280 6.42 12.56 29.86
C GLY A 280 7.40 13.09 30.90
N GLY A 281 8.12 14.18 30.57
CA GLY A 281 8.98 14.91 31.51
C GLY A 281 8.69 16.40 31.46
N GLY A 282 8.11 16.92 32.54
CA GLY A 282 7.60 18.29 32.64
C GLY A 282 8.64 19.41 32.46
N SER A 283 8.15 20.45 31.78
CA SER A 283 8.56 21.86 31.73
C SER A 283 9.60 22.34 32.74
N GLY A 284 10.75 22.77 32.21
CA GLY A 284 11.72 23.62 32.88
C GLY A 284 12.55 24.44 31.88
N GLY A 285 11.99 25.56 31.41
CA GLY A 285 12.73 26.78 31.05
C GLY A 285 13.57 26.82 29.77
N GLY A 286 13.07 27.57 28.78
CA GLY A 286 13.89 28.62 28.13
C GLY A 286 14.49 28.33 26.76
N GLY A 287 13.74 28.72 25.72
CA GLY A 287 14.25 29.60 24.66
C GLY A 287 15.01 28.99 23.46
N GLY A 288 14.38 29.08 22.28
CA GLY A 288 15.08 29.48 21.05
C GLY A 288 15.34 28.42 19.99
N ASP A 289 14.33 28.20 19.13
CA ASP A 289 14.34 28.09 17.66
C ASP A 289 15.56 27.48 16.91
N GLY A 290 15.27 26.47 16.07
CA GLY A 290 16.23 25.85 15.15
C GLY A 290 15.91 24.39 14.82
N GLY A 291 14.79 24.14 14.13
CA GLY A 291 14.31 22.81 13.77
C GLY A 291 15.27 21.98 12.90
N GLY A 292 15.49 20.74 13.32
CA GLY A 292 16.05 19.67 12.51
C GLY A 292 15.62 18.35 13.12
N THR A 293 14.82 17.58 12.39
CA THR A 293 14.54 16.17 12.73
C THR A 293 15.89 15.45 12.82
N VAL A 294 16.20 14.85 13.97
CA VAL A 294 17.44 14.10 14.17
C VAL A 294 17.10 12.61 14.00
N PHE A 295 17.76 11.90 13.08
CA PHE A 295 17.63 10.43 13.06
C PHE A 295 18.22 9.87 14.35
N SER A 296 17.55 8.88 14.93
CA SER A 296 17.98 8.23 16.16
C SER A 296 17.74 6.74 16.09
N GLY A 297 18.59 5.96 16.77
CA GLY A 297 18.42 4.51 16.85
C GLY A 297 18.91 3.79 15.60
N SER A 298 18.46 2.56 15.39
CA SER A 298 18.82 1.78 14.21
C SER A 298 17.83 2.01 13.07
N GLY A 299 18.31 1.87 11.82
CA GLY A 299 17.49 2.01 10.63
C GLY A 299 18.29 1.75 9.35
N THR A 300 17.63 1.87 8.20
CA THR A 300 18.22 1.71 6.87
C THR A 300 18.24 3.04 6.12
N LEU A 301 19.12 3.14 5.12
CA LEU A 301 19.23 4.31 4.25
C LEU A 301 18.82 3.92 2.83
N ASN A 302 17.57 4.23 2.48
CA ASN A 302 16.95 3.93 1.19
C ASN A 302 17.33 4.99 0.16
N VAL A 303 17.68 4.55 -1.05
CA VAL A 303 18.09 5.45 -2.13
C VAL A 303 16.94 5.66 -3.08
N TYR A 304 16.57 6.91 -3.30
CA TYR A 304 15.52 7.31 -4.24
C TYR A 304 16.14 8.02 -5.43
N SER A 305 15.69 7.65 -6.63
CA SER A 305 16.03 8.33 -7.88
C SER A 305 14.74 8.67 -8.62
N SER A 306 14.59 9.94 -9.03
CA SER A 306 13.37 10.43 -9.69
C SER A 306 12.08 10.14 -8.90
N GLY A 307 12.16 10.17 -7.56
CA GLY A 307 11.01 9.93 -6.67
C GLY A 307 10.65 8.46 -6.44
N THR A 308 11.35 7.51 -7.07
CA THR A 308 11.16 6.06 -6.84
C THR A 308 12.28 5.51 -5.98
N GLN A 309 11.95 4.67 -5.00
CA GLN A 309 12.98 3.92 -4.26
C GLN A 309 13.65 2.94 -5.21
N LYS A 310 14.97 3.00 -5.29
CA LYS A 310 15.79 2.17 -6.15
C LYS A 310 16.84 1.46 -5.31
N GLY A 311 16.45 0.66 -4.33
CA GLY A 311 17.38 -0.01 -3.42
C GLY A 311 17.86 0.88 -2.28
N CYS A 312 19.04 0.61 -1.75
CA CYS A 312 19.51 1.18 -0.48
C CYS A 312 21.03 1.15 -0.35
N LEU A 313 21.54 1.85 0.68
CA LEU A 313 22.94 1.83 1.04
C LEU A 313 23.31 0.54 1.79
N ILE A 314 24.50 0.02 1.50
CA ILE A 314 25.09 -1.13 2.19
C ILE A 314 26.12 -0.70 3.22
N SER A 315 26.65 -1.66 3.99
CA SER A 315 27.46 -1.35 5.17
C SER A 315 28.72 -0.53 4.88
N ALA A 316 29.21 -0.48 3.62
CA ALA A 316 30.32 0.37 3.20
C ALA A 316 29.92 1.81 2.80
N GLY A 317 28.63 2.09 2.64
CA GLY A 317 28.07 3.38 2.18
C GLY A 317 27.78 3.45 0.67
N THR A 318 28.06 2.39 -0.08
CA THR A 318 27.72 2.29 -1.51
C THR A 318 26.26 1.89 -1.70
N TRP A 319 25.72 2.19 -2.88
CA TRP A 319 24.36 1.91 -3.28
C TRP A 319 24.29 0.68 -4.20
N TYR A 320 23.35 -0.22 -3.96
CA TYR A 320 23.02 -1.33 -4.85
C TYR A 320 21.52 -1.67 -4.83
N THR A 321 21.06 -2.53 -5.73
CA THR A 321 19.63 -2.80 -5.93
C THR A 321 19.17 -4.23 -5.63
N SER A 322 20.08 -5.20 -5.50
CA SER A 322 19.72 -6.63 -5.44
C SER A 322 20.00 -7.32 -4.11
N GLY A 323 20.22 -6.60 -3.02
CA GLY A 323 20.52 -7.23 -1.73
C GLY A 323 20.02 -6.46 -0.53
N THR A 324 20.24 -7.06 0.64
CA THR A 324 19.80 -6.56 1.94
C THR A 324 20.42 -5.20 2.32
N CYS A 325 19.55 -4.24 2.62
CA CYS A 325 19.94 -2.95 3.14
C CYS A 325 20.75 -3.07 4.42
N ALA A 326 21.77 -2.24 4.57
CA ALA A 326 22.53 -2.23 5.81
C ALA A 326 21.76 -1.50 6.90
N THR A 327 21.83 -2.05 8.11
CA THR A 327 21.47 -1.33 9.31
C THR A 327 22.56 -0.31 9.64
N TYR A 328 22.11 0.90 9.90
CA TYR A 328 22.87 2.01 10.43
C TYR A 328 22.32 2.35 11.81
N THR A 329 23.19 2.80 12.70
CA THR A 329 22.82 3.39 13.98
C THR A 329 23.06 4.89 13.90
N ALA A 330 22.00 5.67 14.06
CA ALA A 330 22.04 7.10 14.20
C ALA A 330 22.15 7.49 15.68
N THR A 331 23.10 8.36 15.99
CA THR A 331 23.36 8.84 17.35
C THR A 331 23.48 10.35 17.34
N ALA A 332 22.68 11.03 18.16
CA ALA A 332 22.67 12.49 18.28
C ALA A 332 24.09 13.03 18.53
N SER A 333 24.45 14.11 17.82
CA SER A 333 25.75 14.75 17.91
C SER A 333 25.65 16.21 17.47
N GLY A 334 25.88 17.15 18.38
CA GLY A 334 25.71 18.59 18.11
C GLY A 334 24.28 18.91 17.69
N SER A 335 24.12 19.70 16.61
CA SER A 335 22.82 20.05 16.02
C SER A 335 22.26 18.99 15.06
N GLY A 336 22.82 17.78 15.06
CA GLY A 336 22.47 16.72 14.12
C GLY A 336 22.75 15.33 14.71
N PHE A 337 23.18 14.40 13.86
CA PHE A 337 23.51 13.03 14.26
C PHE A 337 24.69 12.47 13.48
N THR A 338 25.37 11.50 14.07
CA THR A 338 26.36 10.66 13.41
C THR A 338 25.74 9.32 13.04
N LEU A 339 26.26 8.69 11.98
CA LEU A 339 25.82 7.37 11.52
C LEU A 339 26.96 6.35 11.68
N LYS A 340 26.61 5.12 12.04
CA LYS A 340 27.53 3.99 12.14
C LYS A 340 26.91 2.74 11.53
N SER A 341 27.66 2.01 10.72
CA SER A 341 27.26 0.69 10.21
C SER A 341 28.09 -0.42 10.86
N SER A 342 27.85 -1.67 10.46
CA SER A 342 28.70 -2.82 10.83
C SER A 342 30.16 -2.68 10.37
N LYS A 343 30.48 -1.76 9.43
CA LYS A 343 31.86 -1.50 8.99
C LYS A 343 32.56 -0.40 9.80
N GLY A 344 31.82 0.37 10.60
CA GLY A 344 32.36 1.46 11.42
C GLY A 344 31.62 2.77 11.20
N ASN A 345 32.26 3.86 11.60
CA ASN A 345 31.68 5.20 11.50
C ASN A 345 31.42 5.58 10.04
N CYS A 346 30.39 6.39 9.81
CA CYS A 346 30.04 6.91 8.50
C CYS A 346 30.33 8.40 8.39
N GLY A 347 30.84 8.82 7.22
CA GLY A 347 31.16 10.21 6.94
C GLY A 347 31.39 10.47 5.45
N LEU A 348 31.64 11.74 5.11
CA LEU A 348 31.95 12.18 3.75
C LEU A 348 33.46 12.22 3.54
N SER A 349 34.00 11.30 2.75
CA SER A 349 35.40 11.28 2.33
C SER A 349 35.52 11.78 0.90
N GLY A 350 36.08 12.98 0.70
CA GLY A 350 36.12 13.61 -0.63
C GLY A 350 34.73 13.83 -1.26
N GLY A 351 33.70 14.03 -0.43
CA GLY A 351 32.29 14.17 -0.87
C GLY A 351 31.53 12.85 -1.05
N VAL A 352 32.17 11.69 -0.85
CA VAL A 352 31.54 10.36 -0.96
C VAL A 352 31.07 9.87 0.40
N PHE A 353 29.80 9.46 0.51
CA PHE A 353 29.28 8.79 1.70
C PHE A 353 29.96 7.43 1.87
N THR A 354 30.72 7.27 2.96
CA THR A 354 31.56 6.10 3.21
C THR A 354 31.41 5.67 4.66
N CYS A 355 31.40 4.36 4.93
CA CYS A 355 31.45 3.82 6.30
C CYS A 355 32.62 2.84 6.47
N GLY A 356 33.35 2.95 7.57
CA GLY A 356 34.55 2.15 7.82
C GLY A 356 35.22 2.45 9.16
N SER A 357 36.12 1.56 9.60
CA SER A 357 36.83 1.69 10.88
C SER A 357 37.79 2.89 10.95
N GLY A 358 38.25 3.38 9.80
CA GLY A 358 39.11 4.57 9.67
C GLY A 358 38.40 5.82 9.16
N VAL A 359 37.07 5.81 9.05
CA VAL A 359 36.30 6.95 8.54
C VAL A 359 36.01 7.94 9.68
N THR A 360 36.31 9.22 9.45
CA THR A 360 35.93 10.31 10.35
C THR A 360 34.42 10.55 10.28
N SER A 361 33.74 10.52 11.43
CA SER A 361 32.29 10.76 11.49
C SER A 361 31.93 12.14 10.96
N THR A 362 30.91 12.21 10.09
CA THR A 362 30.28 13.47 9.70
C THR A 362 29.02 13.67 10.53
N VAL A 363 28.77 14.90 10.99
CA VAL A 363 27.48 15.28 11.59
C VAL A 363 26.52 15.59 10.45
N PHE A 364 25.55 14.71 10.27
CA PHE A 364 24.44 14.87 9.34
C PHE A 364 23.27 15.57 10.02
N THR A 365 22.38 16.11 9.21
CA THR A 365 21.07 16.63 9.64
C THR A 365 19.99 15.89 8.87
N ALA A 366 18.72 16.17 9.10
CA ALA A 366 17.66 15.64 8.25
C ALA A 366 16.53 16.66 8.04
N SER A 367 15.81 16.45 6.95
CA SER A 367 14.56 17.12 6.63
C SER A 367 13.48 16.06 6.41
N GLY A 368 12.65 15.83 7.43
CA GLY A 368 11.74 14.67 7.45
C GLY A 368 12.56 13.38 7.45
N SER A 369 12.22 12.42 6.58
CA SER A 369 13.00 11.19 6.39
C SER A 369 14.27 11.39 5.56
N SER A 370 14.48 12.55 4.93
CA SER A 370 15.61 12.75 4.03
C SER A 370 16.89 13.10 4.79
N LEU A 371 17.93 12.28 4.60
CA LEU A 371 19.28 12.56 5.08
C LEU A 371 19.79 13.85 4.46
N MET A 372 20.40 14.73 5.26
CA MET A 372 21.02 15.96 4.80
C MET A 372 22.51 15.98 5.09
N ALA A 373 23.29 16.28 4.05
CA ALA A 373 24.72 16.51 4.10
C ALA A 373 25.01 17.97 3.76
N SER A 374 25.77 18.66 4.61
CA SER A 374 26.14 20.08 4.41
C SER A 374 24.94 21.00 4.09
N GLY A 375 23.79 20.75 4.74
CA GLY A 375 22.58 21.56 4.57
C GLY A 375 21.73 21.23 3.34
N SER A 376 22.01 20.14 2.61
CA SER A 376 21.23 19.74 1.43
C SER A 376 20.79 18.27 1.50
N THR A 377 19.57 17.98 1.04
CA THR A 377 19.06 16.61 0.84
C THR A 377 19.53 15.96 -0.46
N ALA A 378 20.19 16.74 -1.33
CA ALA A 378 20.63 16.25 -2.62
C ALA A 378 21.84 15.33 -2.47
N PHE A 379 21.75 14.14 -3.06
CA PHE A 379 22.86 13.25 -3.33
C PHE A 379 22.93 12.99 -4.84
N SER A 380 24.04 12.42 -5.30
CA SER A 380 24.17 12.01 -6.69
C SER A 380 25.11 10.82 -6.87
N ALA A 381 25.08 10.20 -8.04
CA ALA A 381 25.92 9.06 -8.42
C ALA A 381 26.33 9.17 -9.90
N ASP A 382 27.42 8.48 -10.28
CA ASP A 382 27.92 8.47 -11.67
C ASP A 382 27.04 7.63 -12.63
N SER A 383 26.27 6.70 -12.08
CA SER A 383 25.36 5.81 -12.81
C SER A 383 24.22 5.31 -11.91
N THR A 384 23.20 4.70 -12.52
CA THR A 384 22.13 4.03 -11.77
C THR A 384 22.61 2.63 -11.38
N ALA A 385 22.47 2.24 -10.11
CA ALA A 385 22.81 0.90 -9.68
C ALA A 385 21.86 -0.14 -10.31
N SER A 386 22.38 -1.31 -10.65
CA SER A 386 21.62 -2.41 -11.24
C SER A 386 22.17 -3.76 -10.78
N GLY A 387 21.28 -4.69 -10.41
CA GLY A 387 21.69 -5.98 -9.87
C GLY A 387 22.63 -5.81 -8.67
N SER A 388 23.78 -6.49 -8.73
CA SER A 388 24.82 -6.49 -7.70
C SER A 388 25.88 -5.40 -7.87
N THR A 389 25.79 -4.54 -8.90
CA THR A 389 26.74 -3.47 -9.12
C THR A 389 26.61 -2.39 -8.05
N GLN A 390 27.68 -2.19 -7.28
CA GLN A 390 27.76 -1.16 -6.26
C GLN A 390 28.19 0.18 -6.86
N VAL A 391 27.44 1.22 -6.57
CA VAL A 391 27.70 2.58 -7.05
C VAL A 391 27.98 3.51 -5.87
N LYS A 392 28.94 4.43 -6.04
CA LYS A 392 29.26 5.44 -5.03
C LYS A 392 28.16 6.50 -4.95
N VAL A 393 27.88 6.96 -3.73
CA VAL A 393 26.91 8.02 -3.47
C VAL A 393 27.65 9.25 -2.97
N TYR A 394 27.48 10.36 -3.69
CA TYR A 394 28.14 11.64 -3.46
C TYR A 394 27.15 12.63 -2.84
N SER A 395 27.58 13.43 -1.87
CA SER A 395 26.79 14.55 -1.37
C SER A 395 26.67 15.63 -2.45
N GLY A 396 25.49 16.23 -2.58
CA GLY A 396 25.21 17.26 -3.58
C GLY A 396 24.84 16.69 -4.94
N SER A 397 24.76 17.57 -5.94
CA SER A 397 24.23 17.27 -7.27
C SER A 397 25.30 17.35 -8.38
N SER A 398 26.57 17.07 -8.09
CA SER A 398 27.65 17.18 -9.09
C SER A 398 27.71 16.02 -10.09
N HIS A 399 27.05 14.90 -9.82
CA HIS A 399 27.09 13.71 -10.68
C HIS A 399 25.81 13.52 -11.52
N SER A 400 25.87 12.64 -12.50
CA SER A 400 24.87 12.46 -13.57
C SER A 400 23.51 12.01 -13.05
N VAL A 401 23.45 11.13 -12.05
CA VAL A 401 22.22 10.61 -11.45
C VAL A 401 21.91 11.39 -10.18
N LYS A 402 20.73 12.00 -10.09
CA LYS A 402 20.27 12.72 -8.89
C LYS A 402 19.54 11.79 -7.95
N LEU A 403 19.89 11.85 -6.68
CA LEU A 403 19.40 10.97 -5.63
C LEU A 403 18.91 11.77 -4.44
N THR A 404 17.99 11.17 -3.68
CA THR A 404 17.77 11.50 -2.27
C THR A 404 17.96 10.24 -1.45
N VAL A 405 18.52 10.36 -0.25
CA VAL A 405 18.69 9.23 0.67
C VAL A 405 17.71 9.43 1.81
N GLN A 406 16.87 8.43 2.09
CA GLN A 406 15.85 8.51 3.12
C GLN A 406 16.06 7.44 4.19
N TRP A 407 15.91 7.85 5.44
CA TRP A 407 15.96 6.99 6.61
C TRP A 407 14.65 6.24 6.77
N ALA A 408 14.75 4.94 7.04
CA ALA A 408 13.66 4.10 7.51
C ALA A 408 14.15 3.35 8.75
N SER A 409 13.71 3.81 9.93
CA SER A 409 14.01 3.18 11.24
C SER A 409 13.40 1.80 11.34
#